data_AF-A0ABD3WRA4-F1
#
_entry.id   AF-A0ABD3WRA4-F1
#
_cell.length_a   1.000
_cell.length_b   1.000
_cell.length_c   1.000
_cell.angle_alpha   90.00
_cell.angle_beta   90.00
_cell.angle_gamma   90.00
#
_symmetry.space_group_name_H-M   'P 1'
#
loop_
_entity.id
_entity.type
_entity.pdbx_description
1 polymer ?
#
loop_
_entity_poly.entity_id
_entity_poly.type
_entity_poly.pdbx_seq_one_letter_code
_entity_poly.pdbx_strand_id
1 'polypeptide(L)'
;VPKVLILTKADKVCLAVDNDLSMIFNSENMSTLIHEAAGEFGLPHANVLPFKNYERELEADNKVELLALWSLRQILHCSYGFIDMKSTLTREIIDAEC
;
A
#
# COMPACT_ATOMS: atom_id res chain seq x y z
N VAL A 1 -1.80 -12.04 10.75
CA VAL A 1 -1.60 -10.60 11.04
C VAL A 1 -1.37 -9.91 9.72
N PRO A 2 -2.06 -8.80 9.41
CA PRO A 2 -1.93 -8.12 8.12
C PRO A 2 -0.50 -7.58 7.93
N LYS A 3 0.03 -7.71 6.71
CA LYS A 3 1.35 -7.19 6.31
C LYS A 3 1.17 -6.23 5.14
N VAL A 4 1.83 -5.09 5.23
CA VAL A 4 1.87 -4.04 4.20
C VAL A 4 3.32 -3.61 4.02
N LEU A 5 3.76 -3.47 2.77
CA LEU A 5 5.07 -2.96 2.41
C LEU A 5 4.93 -1.52 1.93
N ILE A 6 5.72 -0.60 2.46
CA ILE A 6 5.74 0.80 2.02
C ILE A 6 7.03 1.02 1.22
N LEU A 7 6.90 1.35 -0.06
CA LEU A 7 8.03 1.72 -0.91
C LEU A 7 8.30 3.21 -0.76
N THR A 8 9.37 3.56 -0.06
CA THR A 8 9.75 4.96 0.16
C THR A 8 10.48 5.55 -1.05
N LYS A 9 10.45 6.89 -1.17
CA LYS A 9 11.08 7.64 -2.28
C LYS A 9 10.53 7.24 -3.65
N ALA A 10 9.22 6.97 -3.69
CA ALA A 10 8.54 6.54 -4.91
C ALA A 10 8.63 7.56 -6.06
N ASP A 11 8.82 8.84 -5.76
CA ASP A 11 9.11 9.91 -6.72
C ASP A 11 10.40 9.66 -7.52
N LYS A 12 11.37 8.94 -6.95
CA LYS A 12 12.68 8.69 -7.59
C LYS A 12 12.73 7.45 -8.47
N VAL A 13 11.61 6.74 -8.65
CA VAL A 13 11.56 5.54 -9.48
C VAL A 13 11.75 5.86 -10.96
N CYS A 14 11.17 6.96 -11.45
CA CYS A 14 11.43 7.44 -12.80
C CYS A 14 11.13 8.94 -12.96
N LEU A 15 11.66 9.54 -14.01
CA LEU A 15 11.50 10.98 -14.30
C LEU A 15 10.03 11.41 -14.42
N ALA A 16 9.14 10.53 -14.90
CA ALA A 16 7.73 10.85 -15.02
C ALA A 16 7.07 11.08 -13.64
N VAL A 17 7.41 10.24 -12.64
CA VAL A 17 6.88 10.37 -11.28
C VAL A 17 7.58 11.50 -10.51
N ASP A 18 8.89 11.72 -10.76
CA ASP A 18 9.64 12.82 -10.15
C ASP A 18 9.09 14.19 -10.58
N ASN A 19 8.76 14.32 -11.88
CA ASN A 19 8.18 15.54 -12.43
C ASN A 19 6.71 15.71 -12.05
N ASP A 20 5.94 14.62 -11.99
CA ASP A 20 4.55 14.65 -11.57
C ASP A 20 4.18 13.41 -10.73
N LEU A 21 4.07 13.62 -9.42
CA LEU A 21 3.69 12.58 -8.46
C LEU A 21 2.30 11.95 -8.77
N SER A 22 1.45 12.61 -9.56
CA SER A 22 0.17 12.03 -10.00
C SER A 22 0.35 10.78 -10.88
N MET A 23 1.53 10.66 -11.53
CA MET A 23 1.89 9.53 -12.37
C MET A 23 2.27 8.27 -11.58
N ILE A 24 2.36 8.34 -10.24
CA ILE A 24 2.78 7.23 -9.38
C ILE A 24 1.97 5.95 -9.62
N PHE A 25 0.65 6.07 -9.85
CA PHE A 25 -0.22 4.91 -10.09
C PHE A 25 -0.32 4.51 -11.57
N ASN A 26 0.17 5.35 -12.48
CA ASN A 26 0.06 5.13 -13.93
C ASN A 26 1.41 4.80 -14.58
N SER A 27 2.52 4.88 -13.83
CA SER A 27 3.86 4.61 -14.31
C SER A 27 4.10 3.11 -14.44
N GLU A 28 4.55 2.67 -15.62
CA GLU A 28 4.97 1.28 -15.86
C GLU A 28 6.15 0.90 -14.93
N ASN A 29 7.13 1.80 -14.74
CA ASN A 29 8.24 1.57 -13.83
C ASN A 29 7.77 1.34 -12.39
N MET A 30 6.77 2.09 -11.94
CA MET A 30 6.20 1.89 -10.60
C MET A 30 5.45 0.57 -10.51
N SER A 31 4.66 0.23 -11.52
CA SER A 31 3.95 -1.05 -11.59
C SER A 31 4.94 -2.22 -11.49
N THR A 32 5.99 -2.23 -12.31
CA THR A 32 7.04 -3.26 -12.27
C THR A 32 7.67 -3.37 -10.90
N LEU A 33 8.04 -2.25 -10.27
CA LEU A 33 8.65 -2.25 -8.93
C LEU A 33 7.70 -2.83 -7.86
N ILE A 34 6.41 -2.49 -7.93
CA ILE A 34 5.38 -3.04 -7.04
C ILE A 34 5.28 -4.56 -7.23
N HIS A 35 5.28 -5.04 -8.48
CA HIS A 35 5.23 -6.46 -8.80
C HIS A 35 6.44 -7.23 -8.28
N GLU A 36 7.65 -6.69 -8.51
CA GLU A 36 8.90 -7.29 -8.04
C GLU A 36 8.94 -7.37 -6.51
N ALA A 37 8.66 -6.27 -5.83
CA ALA A 37 8.64 -6.22 -4.37
C ALA A 37 7.57 -7.16 -3.80
N ALA A 38 6.37 -7.18 -4.38
CA ALA A 38 5.34 -8.11 -3.93
C ALA A 38 5.75 -9.58 -4.07
N GLY A 39 6.42 -9.95 -5.18
CA GLY A 39 6.97 -11.27 -5.39
C GLY A 39 8.07 -11.62 -4.38
N GLU A 40 8.98 -10.70 -4.11
CA GLU A 40 10.09 -10.89 -3.15
C GLU A 40 9.58 -11.11 -1.72
N PHE A 41 8.55 -10.35 -1.30
CA PHE A 41 8.01 -10.42 0.06
C PHE A 41 6.82 -11.39 0.21
N GLY A 42 6.37 -12.02 -0.87
CA GLY A 42 5.21 -12.93 -0.87
C GLY A 42 3.90 -12.23 -0.47
N LEU A 43 3.73 -10.98 -0.90
CA LEU A 43 2.57 -10.15 -0.58
C LEU A 43 1.68 -9.97 -1.81
N PRO A 44 0.36 -9.73 -1.65
CA PRO A 44 -0.46 -9.23 -2.73
C PRO A 44 0.05 -7.86 -3.23
N HIS A 45 -0.05 -7.57 -4.53
CA HIS A 45 0.36 -6.27 -5.08
C HIS A 45 -0.36 -5.10 -4.38
N ALA A 46 -1.63 -5.28 -4.00
CA ALA A 46 -2.43 -4.29 -3.29
C ALA A 46 -1.86 -3.93 -1.89
N ASN A 47 -0.98 -4.75 -1.34
CA ASN A 47 -0.34 -4.54 -0.05
C ASN A 47 1.03 -3.87 -0.18
N VAL A 48 1.48 -3.55 -1.40
CA VAL A 48 2.71 -2.81 -1.66
C VAL A 48 2.34 -1.37 -2.04
N LEU A 49 2.62 -0.44 -1.16
CA LEU A 49 2.15 0.94 -1.23
C LEU A 49 3.32 1.87 -1.59
N PRO A 50 3.30 2.51 -2.77
CA PRO A 50 4.29 3.51 -3.11
C PRO A 50 4.03 4.78 -2.28
N PHE A 51 5.09 5.32 -1.69
CA PHE A 51 5.01 6.44 -0.77
C PHE A 51 6.20 7.40 -0.93
N LYS A 52 5.90 8.70 -0.91
CA LYS A 52 6.92 9.76 -0.82
C LYS A 52 7.07 10.11 0.66
N ASN A 53 8.26 9.84 1.22
CA ASN A 53 8.55 10.08 2.62
C ASN A 53 9.96 10.65 2.77
N TYR A 54 10.04 11.94 3.12
CA TYR A 54 11.28 12.65 3.40
C TYR A 54 11.21 13.30 4.78
N GLU A 55 12.33 13.35 5.49
CA GLU A 55 12.43 13.97 6.83
C GLU A 55 12.08 15.46 6.82
N ARG A 56 12.24 16.13 5.66
CA ARG A 56 11.88 17.53 5.44
C ARG A 56 11.23 17.70 4.08
N GLU A 57 9.91 17.85 4.07
CA GLU A 57 9.17 18.47 2.96
C GLU A 57 9.20 19.99 3.23
N LEU A 58 9.74 20.78 2.29
CA LEU A 58 9.91 22.23 2.46
C LEU A 58 8.58 22.99 2.40
N GLU A 59 7.57 22.42 1.75
CA GLU A 59 6.23 22.99 1.58
C GLU A 59 5.16 21.88 1.66
N ALA A 60 3.94 22.24 2.05
CA ALA A 60 2.81 21.32 2.02
C ALA A 60 2.44 20.98 0.58
N ASP A 61 2.58 19.71 0.20
CA ASP A 61 2.22 19.20 -1.13
C ASP A 61 0.96 18.32 -1.01
N ASN A 62 -0.15 18.81 -1.55
CA ASN A 62 -1.44 18.12 -1.59
C ASN A 62 -1.34 16.70 -2.18
N LYS A 63 -0.42 16.45 -3.12
CA LYS A 63 -0.24 15.12 -3.72
C LYS A 63 0.40 14.15 -2.72
N VAL A 64 1.35 14.64 -1.92
CA VAL A 64 1.98 13.86 -0.84
C VAL A 64 0.97 13.55 0.26
N GLU A 65 0.18 14.54 0.66
CA GLU A 65 -0.90 14.35 1.64
C GLU A 65 -1.96 13.36 1.13
N LEU A 66 -2.38 13.49 -0.13
CA LEU A 66 -3.32 12.56 -0.75
C LEU A 66 -2.75 11.14 -0.78
N LEU A 67 -1.46 10.98 -1.09
CA LEU A 67 -0.78 9.69 -1.07
C LEU A 67 -0.71 9.10 0.35
N ALA A 68 -0.57 9.94 1.37
CA ALA A 68 -0.57 9.53 2.78
C ALA A 68 -1.95 9.05 3.21
N LEU A 69 -2.99 9.82 2.88
CA LEU A 69 -4.38 9.45 3.16
C LEU A 69 -4.77 8.18 2.42
N TRP A 70 -4.36 8.02 1.15
CA TRP A 70 -4.55 6.79 0.40
C TRP A 70 -3.85 5.60 1.08
N SER A 71 -2.59 5.76 1.49
CA SER A 71 -1.81 4.69 2.13
C SER A 71 -2.43 4.26 3.47
N LEU A 72 -2.84 5.22 4.30
CA LEU A 72 -3.55 4.96 5.56
C LEU A 72 -4.86 4.20 5.31
N ARG A 73 -5.63 4.61 4.29
CA ARG A 73 -6.86 3.91 3.92
C ARG A 73 -6.60 2.46 3.52
N GLN A 74 -5.53 2.18 2.77
CA GLN A 74 -5.17 0.80 2.40
C GLN A 74 -4.76 -0.03 3.62
N ILE A 75 -3.96 0.53 4.53
CA ILE A 75 -3.56 -0.16 5.77
C ILE A 75 -4.79 -0.53 6.60
N LEU A 76 -5.74 0.40 6.73
CA LEU A 76 -7.00 0.13 7.42
C LEU A 76 -7.79 -0.98 6.70
N HIS A 77 -7.91 -0.91 5.37
CA HIS A 77 -8.61 -1.94 4.59
C HIS A 77 -8.01 -3.34 4.79
N CYS A 78 -6.68 -3.47 4.72
CA CYS A 78 -5.99 -4.73 5.01
C CYS A 78 -6.27 -5.23 6.44
N SER A 79 -6.34 -4.31 7.41
CA SER A 79 -6.61 -4.64 8.81
C SER A 79 -8.05 -5.10 9.02
N TYR A 80 -9.03 -4.39 8.44
CA TYR A 80 -10.45 -4.79 8.48
C TYR A 80 -10.67 -6.15 7.82
N GLY A 81 -10.09 -6.40 6.65
CA GLY A 81 -10.19 -7.69 5.99
C GLY A 81 -9.64 -8.85 6.83
N PHE A 82 -8.53 -8.62 7.56
CA PHE A 82 -8.00 -9.63 8.48
C PHE A 82 -8.93 -9.91 9.67
N ILE A 83 -9.53 -8.87 10.26
CA ILE A 83 -10.46 -9.00 11.38
C ILE A 83 -11.72 -9.75 10.93
N ASP A 84 -12.28 -9.36 9.78
CA ASP A 84 -13.50 -9.95 9.23
C ASP A 84 -13.32 -11.44 8.94
N MET A 85 -12.25 -11.80 8.21
CA MET A 85 -11.88 -13.20 7.95
C MET A 85 -11.78 -14.02 9.24
N LYS A 86 -11.12 -13.48 10.28
CA LYS A 86 -10.98 -14.19 11.56
C LYS A 86 -12.34 -14.37 12.25
N SER A 87 -13.21 -13.37 12.17
CA SER A 87 -14.56 -13.43 12.75
C SER A 87 -15.42 -14.50 12.07
N THR A 88 -15.35 -14.60 10.74
CA THR A 88 -16.08 -15.59 9.94
C THR A 88 -15.60 -17.01 10.24
N LEU A 89 -14.28 -17.23 10.25
CA LEU A 89 -13.70 -18.53 10.62
C LEU A 89 -14.11 -18.96 12.03
N THR A 90 -14.18 -18.02 12.98
CA THR A 90 -14.61 -18.33 14.35
C THR A 90 -16.06 -18.78 14.39
N ARG A 91 -16.95 -18.16 13.61
CA ARG A 91 -18.37 -18.57 13.53
C ARG A 91 -18.52 -19.94 12.87
N GLU A 92 -17.82 -20.19 11.77
CA GLU A 92 -17.86 -21.49 11.06
C GLU A 92 -17.41 -22.65 11.95
N ILE A 93 -16.39 -22.43 12.81
CA ILE A 93 -15.96 -23.45 13.77
C ILE A 93 -17.04 -23.72 14.81
N ILE A 94 -17.66 -22.67 15.37
CA ILE A 94 -18.75 -22.81 16.36
C ILE A 94 -19.92 -23.59 15.76
N ASP A 95 -20.31 -23.24 14.52
CA ASP A 95 -21.42 -23.89 13.82
C ASP A 95 -21.11 -25.34 13.43
N ALA A 96 -19.84 -25.68 13.16
CA ALA A 96 -19.41 -27.05 12.84
C ALA A 96 -19.27 -27.95 14.08
N GLU A 97 -19.14 -27.38 15.28
CA GLU A 97 -19.07 -28.09 16.56
C GLU A 97 -20.44 -28.27 17.25
N CYS A 98 -21.51 -27.64 16.73
CA CYS A 98 -22.89 -27.76 17.19
C CYS A 98 -23.68 -28.82 16.40
#